data_AF-A0A437K5J7-F1
#
_entry.id   AF-A0A437K5J7-F1
#
_cell.length_a   1.000
_cell.length_b   1.000
_cell.length_c   1.000
_cell.angle_alpha   90.00
_cell.angle_beta   90.00
_cell.angle_gamma   90.00
#
_symmetry.space_group_name_H-M   'P 1'
#
loop_
_entity.id
_entity.type
_entity.pdbx_description
1 polymer ?
#
loop_
_entity_poly.entity_id
_entity_poly.type
_entity_poly.pdbx_seq_one_letter_code
_entity_poly.pdbx_strand_id
1 'polypeptide(L)'
;MEIVKAEKCEGLACKVRGADKLFPFSAWDKPDKVNWFCSEHLRAAKAFSEKEKQAFMQYYADPEKRKWLPHTSLMLYEKYSEKY
;
A
#
# COMPACT_ATOMS: atom_id res chain seq x y z
N MET A 1 11.95 2.53 -19.32
CA MET A 1 11.90 2.07 -17.91
C MET A 1 11.87 0.56 -17.93
N GLU A 2 12.98 -0.07 -17.57
CA GLU A 2 13.02 -1.52 -17.38
C GLU A 2 12.19 -1.84 -16.13
N ILE A 3 11.09 -2.56 -16.30
CA ILE A 3 10.29 -3.03 -15.18
C ILE A 3 11.13 -4.11 -14.49
N VAL A 4 11.80 -3.74 -13.40
CA VAL A 4 12.55 -4.69 -12.58
C VAL A 4 11.54 -5.67 -11.98
N LYS A 5 11.43 -6.86 -12.59
CA LYS A 5 10.65 -7.96 -12.06
C LYS A 5 11.41 -8.56 -10.88
N ALA A 6 10.77 -8.65 -9.72
CA ALA A 6 11.38 -9.36 -8.60
C ALA A 6 11.43 -10.87 -8.88
N GLU A 7 12.44 -11.55 -8.34
CA GLU A 7 12.56 -13.01 -8.44
C GLU A 7 11.97 -13.75 -7.23
N LYS A 8 11.66 -13.01 -6.16
CA LYS A 8 11.11 -13.52 -4.90
C LYS A 8 9.95 -12.66 -4.42
N CYS A 9 8.98 -13.31 -3.78
CA CYS A 9 7.89 -12.62 -3.11
C CYS A 9 8.41 -11.84 -1.91
N GLU A 10 7.89 -10.62 -1.70
CA GLU A 10 8.18 -9.79 -0.52
C GLU A 10 7.33 -10.14 0.71
N GLY A 11 6.47 -11.16 0.59
CA GLY A 11 5.72 -11.71 1.71
C GLY A 11 6.67 -12.35 2.73
N LEU A 12 6.50 -12.00 4.01
CA LEU A 12 7.33 -12.55 5.07
C LEU A 12 7.17 -14.07 5.12
N ALA A 13 8.29 -14.79 5.18
CA ALA A 13 8.34 -16.26 5.12
C ALA A 13 7.75 -16.91 3.85
N CYS A 14 7.54 -16.16 2.76
CA CYS A 14 7.08 -16.73 1.50
C CYS A 14 8.16 -17.58 0.82
N LYS A 15 7.79 -18.78 0.37
CA LYS A 15 8.69 -19.70 -0.36
C LYS A 15 8.57 -19.58 -1.89
N VAL A 16 7.68 -18.74 -2.41
CA VAL A 16 7.45 -18.58 -3.85
C VAL A 16 8.64 -17.88 -4.50
N ARG A 17 9.19 -18.51 -5.55
CA ARG A 17 10.27 -18.00 -6.40
C ARG A 17 9.82 -17.98 -7.86
N GLY A 18 10.39 -17.07 -8.63
CA GLY A 18 10.13 -16.88 -10.06
C GLY A 18 9.23 -15.69 -10.33
N ALA A 19 9.71 -14.79 -11.19
CA ALA A 19 9.06 -13.54 -11.54
C ALA A 19 7.64 -13.71 -12.13
N ASP A 20 7.41 -14.78 -12.90
CA ASP A 20 6.11 -15.05 -13.54
C ASP A 20 5.00 -15.44 -12.56
N LYS A 21 5.36 -15.75 -11.30
CA LYS A 21 4.42 -16.06 -10.21
C LYS A 21 4.19 -14.87 -9.29
N LEU A 22 4.77 -13.73 -9.60
CA LEU A 22 4.68 -12.52 -8.79
C LEU A 22 3.90 -11.44 -9.53
N PHE A 23 3.14 -10.71 -8.75
CA PHE A 23 2.28 -9.63 -9.20
C PHE A 23 2.71 -8.34 -8.51
N PRO A 24 2.80 -7.24 -9.26
CA PRO A 24 3.16 -5.95 -8.69
C PRO A 24 2.02 -5.41 -7.83
N PHE A 25 2.40 -4.74 -6.75
CA PHE A 25 1.50 -4.09 -5.82
C PHE A 25 2.13 -2.81 -5.26
N SER A 26 1.48 -1.69 -5.53
CA SER A 26 1.80 -0.42 -4.90
C SER A 26 0.81 -0.15 -3.77
N ALA A 27 1.34 0.17 -2.59
CA ALA A 27 0.51 0.57 -1.46
C ALA A 27 -0.11 1.95 -1.71
N TRP A 28 -1.21 2.25 -1.03
CA TRP A 28 -1.95 3.51 -1.19
C TRP A 28 -1.17 4.73 -0.67
N ASP A 29 -0.30 4.54 0.32
CA ASP A 29 0.52 5.60 0.93
C ASP A 29 1.85 5.84 0.21
N LYS A 30 2.32 4.84 -0.57
CA LYS A 30 3.61 4.88 -1.30
C LYS A 30 3.42 4.36 -2.73
N PRO A 31 2.80 5.15 -3.63
CA PRO A 31 2.57 4.74 -5.01
C PRO A 31 3.88 4.52 -5.79
N ASP A 32 4.94 5.25 -5.44
CA ASP A 32 6.27 5.17 -6.06
C ASP A 32 6.99 3.85 -5.76
N LYS A 33 6.56 3.13 -4.72
CA LYS A 33 7.14 1.83 -4.35
C LYS A 33 6.27 0.69 -4.86
N VAL A 34 6.79 -0.02 -5.86
CA VAL A 34 6.20 -1.28 -6.33
C VAL A 34 6.81 -2.43 -5.53
N ASN A 35 5.96 -3.16 -4.82
CA ASN A 35 6.34 -4.41 -4.17
C ASN A 35 5.80 -5.61 -4.98
N TRP A 36 6.47 -6.75 -4.94
CA TRP A 36 6.12 -7.93 -5.72
C TRP A 36 5.68 -9.09 -4.81
N PHE A 37 4.44 -9.53 -4.99
CA PHE A 37 3.85 -10.59 -4.18
C PHE A 37 3.33 -11.75 -5.02
N CYS A 38 3.38 -12.96 -4.49
CA CYS A 38 2.61 -14.07 -5.06
C CYS A 38 1.10 -13.81 -4.86
N SER A 39 0.25 -14.55 -5.58
CA SER A 39 -1.21 -14.36 -5.54
C SER A 39 -1.80 -14.38 -4.12
N GLU A 40 -1.29 -15.23 -3.24
CA GLU A 40 -1.73 -15.33 -1.84
C GLU A 40 -1.34 -14.09 -1.02
N HIS A 41 -0.06 -13.73 -1.02
CA HIS A 41 0.43 -12.57 -0.29
C HIS A 41 -0.09 -11.26 -0.88
N LEU A 42 -0.39 -11.22 -2.18
CA LEU A 42 -1.03 -10.07 -2.81
C LEU A 42 -2.42 -9.85 -2.22
N ARG A 43 -3.22 -10.91 -2.00
CA ARG A 43 -4.54 -10.79 -1.37
C ARG A 43 -4.43 -10.29 0.06
N ALA A 44 -3.49 -10.85 0.82
CA ALA A 44 -3.21 -10.41 2.19
C ALA A 44 -2.73 -8.94 2.24
N ALA A 45 -1.79 -8.56 1.38
CA ALA A 45 -1.25 -7.22 1.28
C ALA A 45 -2.33 -6.21 0.86
N LYS A 46 -3.21 -6.56 -0.10
CA LYS A 46 -4.36 -5.73 -0.48
C LYS A 46 -5.32 -5.51 0.68
N ALA A 47 -5.71 -6.58 1.37
CA ALA A 47 -6.62 -6.49 2.51
C ALA A 47 -6.01 -5.67 3.65
N PHE A 48 -4.73 -5.87 3.96
CA PHE A 48 -4.01 -5.12 4.98
C PHE A 48 -3.88 -3.64 4.59
N SER A 49 -3.42 -3.37 3.38
CA SER A 49 -3.30 -2.01 2.82
C SER A 49 -4.64 -1.27 2.84
N GLU A 50 -5.74 -1.93 2.50
CA GLU A 50 -7.07 -1.32 2.55
C GLU A 50 -7.52 -1.05 4.00
N LYS A 51 -7.26 -1.98 4.91
CA LYS A 51 -7.54 -1.79 6.34
C LYS A 51 -6.72 -0.64 6.94
N GLU A 52 -5.44 -0.53 6.61
CA GLU A 52 -4.59 0.59 7.01
C GLU A 52 -5.10 1.91 6.45
N LYS A 53 -5.51 1.94 5.18
CA LYS A 53 -6.12 3.11 4.57
C LYS A 53 -7.37 3.54 5.32
N GLN A 54 -8.28 2.61 5.60
CA GLN A 54 -9.51 2.91 6.33
C GLN A 54 -9.21 3.43 7.73
N ALA A 55 -8.30 2.78 8.46
CA ALA A 55 -7.90 3.22 9.79
C ALA A 55 -7.26 4.61 9.77
N PHE A 56 -6.42 4.91 8.78
CA PHE A 56 -5.85 6.24 8.57
C PHE A 56 -6.94 7.29 8.32
N MET A 57 -7.86 7.02 7.39
CA MET A 57 -8.94 7.95 7.09
C MET A 57 -9.85 8.18 8.30
N GLN A 58 -10.16 7.14 9.07
CA GLN A 58 -10.98 7.26 10.27
C GLN A 58 -10.26 8.04 11.39
N TYR A 59 -8.97 7.78 11.61
CA TYR A 59 -8.21 8.46 12.65
C TYR A 59 -8.05 9.96 12.36
N TYR A 60 -7.86 10.33 11.10
CA TYR A 60 -7.70 11.72 10.65
C TYR A 60 -8.98 12.37 10.13
N ALA A 61 -10.12 11.68 10.24
CA ALA A 61 -11.44 12.29 10.10
C ALA A 61 -11.65 13.40 11.14
N ASP A 62 -11.07 13.23 12.32
CA ASP A 62 -11.01 14.25 13.36
C ASP A 62 -10.07 15.40 12.95
N PRO A 63 -10.55 16.66 12.87
CA PRO A 63 -9.76 17.79 12.44
C PRO A 63 -8.65 18.16 13.44
N GLU A 64 -8.78 17.85 14.73
CA GLU A 64 -7.73 18.07 15.71
C GLU A 64 -6.57 17.10 15.51
N LYS A 65 -6.85 15.83 15.17
CA LYS A 65 -5.82 14.86 14.78
C LYS A 65 -5.15 15.24 13.47
N ARG A 66 -5.92 15.80 12.52
CA ARG A 66 -5.42 16.23 11.21
C ARG A 66 -4.42 17.37 11.27
N LYS A 67 -4.54 18.29 12.24
CA LYS A 67 -3.60 19.41 12.44
C LYS A 67 -2.15 18.97 12.66
N TRP A 68 -1.95 17.74 13.15
CA TRP A 68 -0.62 17.18 13.41
C TRP A 68 -0.05 16.36 12.24
N LEU A 69 -0.77 16.25 11.13
CA LEU A 69 -0.28 15.53 9.96
C LEU A 69 0.86 16.32 9.29
N PRO A 70 1.97 15.65 8.95
CA PRO A 70 2.93 16.24 8.03
C PRO A 70 2.28 16.46 6.66
N HIS A 71 2.78 17.44 5.91
CA HIS A 71 2.21 17.89 4.64
C HIS A 71 1.94 16.75 3.65
N THR A 72 2.88 15.81 3.50
CA THR A 72 2.72 14.64 2.62
C THR A 72 1.55 13.75 3.02
N SER A 73 1.34 13.52 4.31
CA SER A 73 0.24 12.70 4.81
C SER A 73 -1.11 13.44 4.76
N LEU A 74 -1.09 14.76 4.89
CA LEU A 74 -2.28 15.59 4.67
C LEU A 74 -2.74 15.51 3.21
N MET A 75 -1.83 15.63 2.25
CA MET A 75 -2.15 15.48 0.83
C MET A 75 -2.71 14.07 0.51
N LEU A 76 -2.17 13.03 1.14
CA LEU A 76 -2.72 11.67 1.03
C LEU A 76 -4.15 11.62 1.57
N TYR A 77 -4.41 12.19 2.74
CA TYR A 77 -5.74 12.27 3.32
C TYR A 77 -6.72 12.99 2.38
N GLU A 78 -6.36 14.19 1.90
CA GLU A 78 -7.19 15.01 1.00
C GLU A 78 -7.55 14.22 -0.27
N LYS A 79 -6.55 13.67 -0.96
CA LYS A 79 -6.70 12.85 -2.17
C LYS A 79 -7.67 11.68 -2.02
N TYR A 80 -7.70 11.06 -0.84
CA TYR A 80 -8.59 9.92 -0.58
C TYR A 80 -9.90 10.30 0.08
N SER A 81 -10.01 11.50 0.66
CA SER A 81 -11.25 12.05 1.22
C SER A 81 -12.20 12.56 0.13
N GLU A 82 -11.69 13.11 -0.98
CA GLU A 82 -12.52 13.58 -2.11
C GLU A 82 -13.24 12.45 -2.87
N LYS A 83 -12.90 11.19 -2.59
CA LYS A 83 -13.50 10.00 -3.21
C LYS A 83 -14.54 9.30 -2.34
N TYR A 84 -14.85 9.84 -1.16
CA TYR A 84 -15.88 9.35 -0.24
C TYR A 84 -17.03 10.35 -0.16
#